data_AF-A0A3B0CK39-F1
#
_entry.id   AF-A0A3B0CK39-F1
#
_cell.length_a   1.000
_cell.length_b   1.000
_cell.length_c   1.000
_cell.angle_alpha   90.00
_cell.angle_beta   90.00
_cell.angle_gamma   90.00
#
_symmetry.space_group_name_H-M   'P 1'
#
loop_
_entity.id
_entity.type
_entity.pdbx_description
1 polymer ?
#
loop_
_entity_poly.entity_id
_entity_poly.type
_entity_poly.pdbx_seq_one_letter_code
_entity_poly.pdbx_strand_id
1 'polypeptide(L)'
;MADNPIRLDEIKRKVRKLKKLEVRIRFNGINQPEKNLIWDNFFKLSDTSNSKAKYSLQLLASMSHEEYMNVVNEYVSLIYFELYKESGMISESGIYDPVILSRLDLPFHADETSIKKRFRELAKKYHPDAGGDAAMFMELMDHYRKLLRNRE
;
A
#
# COMPACT_ATOMS: atom_id res chain seq x y z
N MET A 1 -22.98 17.87 -10.33
CA MET A 1 -21.90 17.19 -11.09
C MET A 1 -22.40 15.78 -11.36
N ALA A 2 -22.76 15.49 -12.61
CA ALA A 2 -23.42 14.24 -12.96
C ALA A 2 -22.45 13.06 -12.80
N ASP A 3 -22.85 12.12 -11.96
CA ASP A 3 -22.25 10.79 -11.88
C ASP A 3 -22.23 10.22 -13.31
N ASN A 4 -21.05 9.91 -13.86
CA ASN A 4 -20.94 9.36 -15.21
C ASN A 4 -21.01 7.83 -15.10
N PRO A 5 -22.18 7.21 -15.35
CA PRO A 5 -22.37 5.77 -15.14
C PRO A 5 -21.41 4.90 -15.97
N ILE A 6 -20.91 5.43 -17.10
CA ILE A 6 -19.92 4.76 -17.95
C ILE A 6 -18.58 4.64 -17.22
N ARG A 7 -18.14 5.72 -16.55
CA ARG A 7 -16.87 5.75 -15.82
C ARG A 7 -16.90 4.84 -14.58
N LEU A 8 -18.04 4.78 -13.89
CA LEU A 8 -18.22 3.84 -12.77
C LEU A 8 -18.14 2.39 -13.22
N ASP A 9 -18.77 2.02 -14.35
CA ASP A 9 -18.71 0.64 -14.86
C ASP A 9 -17.29 0.26 -15.29
N GLU A 10 -16.55 1.18 -15.93
CA GLU A 10 -15.14 0.97 -16.26
C GLU A 10 -14.26 0.74 -15.04
N ILE A 11 -14.36 1.59 -14.02
CA ILE A 11 -13.62 1.44 -12.77
C ILE A 11 -13.98 0.12 -12.10
N LYS A 12 -15.28 -0.23 -12.06
CA LYS A 12 -15.74 -1.50 -11.51
C LYS A 12 -15.15 -2.71 -12.25
N ARG A 13 -15.05 -2.66 -13.58
CA ARG A 13 -14.36 -3.69 -14.38
C ARG A 13 -12.88 -3.77 -14.06
N LYS A 14 -12.18 -2.63 -13.93
CA LYS A 14 -10.76 -2.59 -13.57
C LYS A 14 -10.51 -3.14 -12.16
N VAL A 15 -11.28 -2.73 -11.16
CA VAL A 15 -11.19 -3.22 -9.78
C VAL A 15 -11.45 -4.72 -9.70
N ARG A 16 -12.39 -5.26 -10.47
CA ARG A 16 -12.60 -6.72 -10.57
C ARG A 16 -11.42 -7.45 -11.21
N LYS A 17 -10.75 -6.84 -12.19
CA LYS A 17 -9.51 -7.40 -12.77
C LYS A 17 -8.39 -7.42 -11.73
N LEU A 18 -8.29 -6.39 -10.88
CA LEU A 18 -7.34 -6.35 -9.76
C LEU A 18 -7.59 -7.46 -8.73
N LYS A 19 -8.86 -7.80 -8.44
CA LYS A 19 -9.19 -8.97 -7.61
C LYS A 19 -8.65 -10.27 -8.22
N LYS A 20 -8.87 -10.46 -9.53
CA LYS A 20 -8.37 -11.64 -10.25
C LYS A 20 -6.84 -11.68 -10.29
N LEU A 21 -6.19 -10.52 -10.36
CA LEU A 21 -4.74 -10.41 -10.30
C LEU A 21 -4.20 -10.88 -8.95
N GLU A 22 -4.80 -10.45 -7.83
CA GLU A 22 -4.43 -10.93 -6.50
C GLU A 22 -4.54 -12.46 -6.40
N VAL A 23 -5.68 -13.03 -6.81
CA VAL A 23 -5.89 -14.49 -6.76
C VAL A 23 -4.87 -15.23 -7.64
N ARG A 24 -4.52 -14.66 -8.79
CA ARG A 24 -3.50 -15.24 -9.68
C ARG A 24 -2.11 -15.21 -9.05
N ILE A 25 -1.72 -14.09 -8.46
CA ILE A 25 -0.38 -13.88 -7.89
C ILE A 25 -0.21 -14.67 -6.59
N ARG A 26 -1.15 -14.55 -5.64
CA ARG A 26 -1.04 -15.16 -4.30
C ARG A 26 -1.42 -16.62 -4.26
N PHE A 27 -2.40 -17.04 -5.06
CA PHE A 27 -2.98 -18.39 -4.97
C PHE A 27 -2.88 -19.18 -6.26
N ASN A 28 -2.00 -18.76 -7.19
CA ASN A 28 -1.80 -19.41 -8.49
C ASN A 28 -3.10 -19.60 -9.30
N GLY A 29 -4.07 -18.70 -9.12
CA GLY A 29 -5.38 -18.75 -9.79
C GLY A 29 -6.42 -19.63 -9.11
N ILE A 30 -6.08 -20.29 -8.00
CA ILE A 30 -7.01 -21.09 -7.19
C ILE A 30 -7.69 -20.15 -6.19
N ASN A 31 -9.01 -20.06 -6.25
CA ASN A 31 -9.75 -19.23 -5.30
C ASN A 31 -9.70 -19.88 -3.90
N GLN A 32 -9.14 -19.18 -2.92
CA GLN A 32 -9.07 -19.63 -1.53
C GLN A 32 -10.04 -18.81 -0.67
N PRO A 33 -11.30 -19.25 -0.47
CA PRO A 33 -12.31 -18.49 0.26
C PRO A 33 -12.01 -18.32 1.75
N GLU A 34 -11.12 -19.14 2.31
CA GLU A 34 -10.69 -19.06 3.71
C GLU A 34 -9.61 -18.00 3.95
N LYS A 35 -8.98 -17.49 2.88
CA LYS A 35 -7.91 -16.48 2.97
C LYS A 35 -8.48 -15.09 2.73
N ASN A 36 -8.16 -14.17 3.63
CA ASN A 36 -8.52 -12.76 3.49
C ASN A 36 -7.78 -12.15 2.29
N LEU A 37 -8.56 -11.62 1.35
CA LEU A 37 -8.01 -10.86 0.23
C LEU A 37 -7.74 -9.42 0.67
N ILE A 38 -6.60 -8.89 0.23
CA ILE A 38 -6.28 -7.47 0.37
C ILE A 38 -7.37 -6.66 -0.31
N TRP A 39 -7.89 -7.14 -1.45
CA TRP A 39 -8.99 -6.52 -2.16
C TRP A 39 -10.20 -6.20 -1.29
N ASP A 40 -10.62 -7.12 -0.40
CA ASP A 40 -11.83 -6.95 0.42
C ASP A 40 -11.64 -5.82 1.46
N ASN A 41 -10.40 -5.56 1.89
CA ASN A 41 -10.04 -4.47 2.79
C ASN A 41 -9.66 -3.18 2.05
N PHE A 42 -9.39 -3.23 0.75
CA PHE A 42 -8.86 -2.10 -0.01
C PHE A 42 -9.92 -1.39 -0.86
N PHE A 43 -10.87 -2.13 -1.45
CA PHE A 43 -11.89 -1.59 -2.34
C PHE A 43 -13.32 -1.81 -1.83
N LYS A 44 -14.11 -0.73 -1.74
CA LYS A 44 -15.55 -0.79 -1.41
C LYS A 44 -16.39 -0.76 -2.69
N LEU A 45 -17.05 -1.87 -3.02
CA LEU A 45 -17.92 -1.99 -4.20
C LEU A 45 -19.42 -1.92 -3.94
N SER A 46 -19.85 -2.04 -2.69
CA SER A 46 -21.26 -1.93 -2.31
C SER A 46 -21.40 -0.93 -1.17
N ASP A 47 -22.35 0.01 -1.29
CA ASP A 47 -22.66 0.97 -0.23
C ASP A 47 -23.21 0.30 1.05
N THR A 48 -23.64 -0.96 0.94
CA THR A 48 -24.33 -1.73 2.00
C THR A 48 -23.45 -2.41 3.03
N SER A 49 -22.13 -2.47 2.85
CA SER A 49 -21.24 -3.06 3.84
C SER A 49 -20.52 -1.99 4.65
N ASN A 50 -20.55 -2.15 5.97
CA ASN A 50 -19.84 -1.33 6.96
C ASN A 50 -18.32 -1.63 6.93
N SER A 51 -17.74 -1.77 5.73
CA SER A 51 -16.34 -2.14 5.55
C SER A 51 -15.45 -0.91 5.73
N LYS A 52 -14.35 -1.08 6.47
CA LYS A 52 -13.27 -0.09 6.65
C LYS A 52 -12.40 0.05 5.39
N ALA A 53 -12.98 -0.14 4.20
CA ALA A 53 -12.23 -0.16 2.96
C ALA A 53 -11.74 1.23 2.59
N LYS A 54 -10.47 1.31 2.15
CA LYS A 54 -9.74 2.57 1.95
C LYS A 54 -10.27 3.39 0.77
N TYR A 55 -10.69 2.74 -0.32
CA TYR A 55 -11.15 3.42 -1.54
C TYR A 55 -12.54 2.95 -1.98
N SER A 56 -13.47 3.90 -2.14
CA SER A 56 -14.81 3.64 -2.70
C SER A 56 -14.84 3.78 -4.23
N LEU A 57 -15.82 3.17 -4.88
CA LEU A 57 -16.00 3.31 -6.33
C LEU A 57 -16.20 4.77 -6.77
N GLN A 58 -16.96 5.56 -6.01
CA GLN A 58 -17.19 6.96 -6.32
C GLN A 58 -15.89 7.76 -6.24
N LEU A 59 -15.07 7.49 -5.21
CA LEU A 59 -13.77 8.14 -5.04
C LEU A 59 -12.83 7.81 -6.23
N LEU A 60 -12.70 6.53 -6.57
CA LEU A 60 -11.89 6.08 -7.71
C LEU A 60 -12.36 6.65 -9.05
N ALA A 61 -13.67 6.83 -9.22
CA ALA A 61 -14.23 7.41 -10.44
C ALA A 61 -13.99 8.94 -10.51
N SER A 62 -13.89 9.63 -9.37
CA SER A 62 -13.55 11.05 -9.33
C SER A 62 -12.06 11.34 -9.54
N MET A 63 -11.19 10.38 -9.23
CA MET A 63 -9.73 10.52 -9.36
C MET A 63 -9.27 10.70 -10.80
N SER A 64 -8.22 11.49 -10.97
CA SER A 64 -7.42 11.55 -12.20
C SER A 64 -6.76 10.20 -12.51
N HIS A 65 -6.24 10.06 -13.74
CA HIS A 65 -5.51 8.86 -14.14
C HIS A 65 -4.30 8.62 -13.22
N GLU A 66 -3.55 9.66 -12.87
CA GLU A 66 -2.36 9.58 -12.03
C GLU A 66 -2.70 9.10 -10.61
N GLU A 67 -3.72 9.71 -9.99
CA GLU A 67 -4.20 9.31 -8.67
C GLU A 67 -4.69 7.86 -8.67
N TYR A 68 -5.46 7.47 -9.69
CA TYR A 68 -5.90 6.08 -9.85
C TYR A 68 -4.70 5.12 -9.98
N MET A 69 -3.67 5.48 -10.75
CA MET A 69 -2.46 4.67 -10.88
C MET A 69 -1.68 4.55 -9.56
N ASN A 70 -1.64 5.62 -8.75
CA ASN A 70 -1.04 5.56 -7.42
C ASN A 70 -1.79 4.58 -6.51
N VAL A 71 -3.13 4.56 -6.57
CA VAL A 71 -3.93 3.56 -5.85
C VAL A 71 -3.65 2.14 -6.34
N VAL A 72 -3.53 1.93 -7.65
CA VAL A 72 -3.17 0.62 -8.21
C VAL A 72 -1.78 0.19 -7.77
N ASN A 73 -0.80 1.10 -7.78
CA ASN A 73 0.56 0.82 -7.34
C ASN A 73 0.59 0.45 -5.85
N GLU A 74 -0.13 1.18 -4.99
CA GLU A 74 -0.27 0.85 -3.58
C GLU A 74 -0.82 -0.58 -3.40
N TYR A 75 -1.91 -0.88 -4.11
CA TYR A 75 -2.57 -2.18 -4.04
C TYR A 75 -1.67 -3.33 -4.51
N VAL A 76 -0.98 -3.16 -5.63
CA VAL A 76 -0.07 -4.18 -6.18
C VAL A 76 1.12 -4.39 -5.25
N SER A 77 1.70 -3.33 -4.70
CA SER A 77 2.78 -3.46 -3.71
C SER A 77 2.34 -4.21 -2.45
N LEU A 78 1.10 -4.01 -1.98
CA LEU A 78 0.54 -4.79 -0.88
C LEU A 78 0.41 -6.28 -1.21
N ILE A 79 -0.02 -6.61 -2.44
CA ILE A 79 -0.11 -8.01 -2.91
C ILE A 79 1.26 -8.67 -2.86
N TYR A 80 2.27 -8.02 -3.41
CA TYR A 80 3.63 -8.55 -3.39
C TYR A 80 4.15 -8.68 -1.96
N PHE A 81 3.97 -7.66 -1.12
CA PHE A 81 4.39 -7.72 0.28
C PHE A 81 3.78 -8.92 1.01
N GLU A 82 2.47 -9.15 0.90
CA GLU A 82 1.82 -10.28 1.56
C GLU A 82 2.23 -11.63 0.93
N LEU A 83 2.44 -11.71 -0.39
CA LEU A 83 2.96 -12.91 -1.04
C LEU A 83 4.34 -13.31 -0.47
N TYR A 84 5.27 -12.36 -0.40
CA TYR A 84 6.62 -12.62 0.12
C TYR A 84 6.59 -12.91 1.62
N LYS A 85 5.65 -12.31 2.35
CA LYS A 85 5.38 -12.61 3.76
C LYS A 85 4.92 -14.04 3.96
N GLU A 86 3.97 -14.49 3.14
CA GLU A 86 3.42 -15.84 3.17
C GLU A 86 4.45 -16.88 2.74
N SER A 87 5.37 -16.55 1.84
CA SER A 87 6.46 -17.44 1.41
C SER A 87 7.66 -17.45 2.37
N GLY A 88 7.71 -16.55 3.35
CA GLY A 88 8.84 -16.39 4.27
C GLY A 88 10.10 -15.76 3.66
N MET A 89 10.02 -15.24 2.43
CA MET A 89 11.18 -14.72 1.67
C MET A 89 11.32 -13.18 1.73
N ILE A 90 10.62 -12.50 2.64
CA ILE A 90 10.70 -11.01 2.76
C ILE A 90 12.15 -10.55 2.88
N SER A 91 12.91 -11.13 3.81
CA SER A 91 14.25 -10.69 4.18
C SER A 91 15.24 -10.63 3.00
N GLU A 92 15.12 -11.57 2.07
CA GLU A 92 16.00 -11.73 0.91
C GLU A 92 15.51 -10.95 -0.32
N SER A 93 14.19 -10.75 -0.43
CA SER A 93 13.56 -10.17 -1.61
C SER A 93 13.77 -8.66 -1.81
N GLY A 94 14.21 -7.94 -0.78
CA GLY A 94 14.29 -6.47 -0.82
C GLY A 94 12.92 -5.78 -0.90
N ILE A 95 11.85 -6.50 -0.55
CA ILE A 95 10.49 -5.99 -0.49
C ILE A 95 10.22 -5.38 0.88
N TYR A 96 9.67 -4.17 0.88
CA TYR A 96 9.42 -3.37 2.06
C TYR A 96 7.92 -3.16 2.27
N ASP A 97 7.52 -2.94 3.52
CA ASP A 97 6.11 -2.67 3.85
C ASP A 97 5.65 -1.36 3.18
N PRO A 98 4.71 -1.41 2.22
CA PRO A 98 4.27 -0.23 1.48
C PRO A 98 3.54 0.78 2.36
N VAL A 99 2.93 0.35 3.48
CA VAL A 99 2.31 1.26 4.45
C VAL A 99 3.37 2.11 5.13
N ILE A 100 4.51 1.50 5.49
CA ILE A 100 5.61 2.22 6.14
C ILE A 100 6.33 3.12 5.14
N LEU A 101 6.52 2.66 3.88
CA LEU A 101 7.07 3.51 2.82
C LEU A 101 6.23 4.78 2.60
N SER A 102 4.90 4.63 2.56
CA SER A 102 4.00 5.77 2.44
C SER A 102 4.14 6.76 3.59
N ARG A 103 4.32 6.29 4.83
CA ARG A 103 4.54 7.17 6.00
C ARG A 103 5.88 7.92 5.93
N LEU A 104 6.86 7.38 5.22
CA LEU A 104 8.14 8.05 4.94
C LEU A 104 8.08 8.94 3.71
N ASP A 105 6.91 9.08 3.08
CA ASP A 105 6.71 9.83 1.85
C ASP A 105 7.57 9.26 0.71
N LEU A 106 7.68 7.93 0.66
CA LEU A 106 8.43 7.17 -0.35
C LEU A 106 7.50 6.44 -1.30
N PRO A 107 7.90 6.27 -2.58
CA PRO A 107 7.21 5.38 -3.50
C PRO A 107 7.16 3.95 -2.97
N PHE A 108 6.10 3.21 -3.31
CA PHE A 108 5.91 1.80 -2.88
C PHE A 108 6.92 0.79 -3.45
N HIS A 109 7.81 1.26 -4.33
CA HIS A 109 8.90 0.50 -4.94
C HIS A 109 10.28 1.06 -4.52
N ALA A 110 10.32 1.89 -3.48
CA ALA A 110 11.57 2.47 -2.98
C ALA A 110 12.53 1.37 -2.52
N ASP A 111 13.79 1.53 -2.91
CA ASP A 111 14.88 0.64 -2.51
C ASP A 111 15.49 1.06 -1.16
N GLU A 112 16.38 0.21 -0.64
CA GLU A 112 17.08 0.45 0.62
C GLU A 112 17.83 1.79 0.61
N THR A 113 18.43 2.16 -0.52
CA THR A 113 19.17 3.40 -0.69
C THR A 113 18.26 4.62 -0.52
N SER A 114 17.09 4.59 -1.15
CA SER A 114 16.08 5.65 -1.07
C SER A 114 15.51 5.75 0.35
N ILE A 115 15.26 4.62 0.99
CA ILE A 115 14.79 4.56 2.40
C ILE A 115 15.83 5.19 3.33
N LYS A 116 17.10 4.78 3.24
CA LYS A 116 18.20 5.35 4.05
C LYS A 116 18.37 6.84 3.80
N LYS A 117 18.28 7.29 2.55
CA LYS A 117 18.39 8.71 2.19
C LYS A 117 17.26 9.51 2.84
N ARG A 118 16.02 9.09 2.64
CA ARG A 118 14.83 9.79 3.16
C ARG A 118 14.78 9.80 4.68
N PHE A 119 15.16 8.70 5.32
CA PHE A 119 15.31 8.64 6.77
C PHE A 119 16.30 9.69 7.29
N ARG A 120 17.48 9.84 6.67
CA ARG A 120 18.46 10.87 7.09
C ARG A 120 17.93 12.30 6.93
N GLU A 121 17.15 12.56 5.88
CA GLU A 121 16.53 13.87 5.66
C GLU A 121 15.49 14.18 6.76
N LEU A 122 14.60 13.23 7.05
CA LEU A 122 13.59 13.38 8.09
C LEU A 122 14.20 13.42 9.50
N ALA A 123 15.24 12.62 9.75
CA ALA A 123 15.95 12.61 11.02
C ALA A 123 16.54 13.97 11.34
N LYS A 124 17.17 14.64 10.35
CA LYS A 124 17.68 16.01 10.53
C LYS A 124 16.58 17.02 10.83
N LYS A 125 15.40 16.84 10.23
CA LYS A 125 14.24 17.72 10.42
C LYS A 125 13.59 17.55 11.80
N TYR A 126 13.47 16.32 12.28
CA TYR A 126 12.78 16.00 13.53
C TYR A 126 13.72 15.86 14.73
N HIS A 127 15.04 15.97 14.54
CA HIS A 127 15.99 15.84 15.64
C HIS A 127 15.68 16.86 16.75
N PRO A 128 15.48 16.43 18.01
CA PRO A 128 15.13 17.34 19.10
C PRO A 128 16.20 18.42 19.34
N ASP A 129 17.49 18.09 19.18
CA ASP A 129 18.59 19.05 19.31
C ASP A 129 18.61 20.12 18.19
N ALA A 130 17.91 19.88 17.08
CA ALA A 130 17.72 20.86 16.01
C ALA A 130 16.41 21.66 16.18
N GLY A 131 15.74 21.55 17.33
CA GLY A 131 14.42 22.14 17.58
C GLY A 131 13.26 21.33 16.99
N GLY A 132 13.50 20.07 16.62
CA GLY A 132 12.49 19.16 16.08
C GLY A 132 11.63 18.49 17.16
N ASP A 133 10.61 17.75 16.71
CA ASP A 133 9.67 17.06 17.58
C ASP A 133 10.18 15.65 17.94
N ALA A 134 10.44 15.42 19.23
CA ALA A 134 10.95 14.15 19.74
C ALA A 134 9.99 12.97 19.51
N ALA A 135 8.67 13.19 19.53
CA ALA A 135 7.69 12.14 19.26
C ALA A 135 7.71 11.74 17.78
N MET A 136 7.77 12.72 16.87
CA MET A 136 7.94 12.48 15.43
C MET A 136 9.25 11.74 15.13
N PHE A 137 10.33 12.06 15.86
CA PHE A 137 11.61 11.36 15.72
C PHE A 137 11.53 9.90 16.19
N MET A 138 10.86 9.64 17.32
CA MET A 138 10.64 8.27 17.81
C MET A 138 9.80 7.43 16.84
N GLU A 139 8.74 8.02 16.27
CA GLU A 139 7.91 7.35 15.26
C GLU A 139 8.72 7.03 13.99
N LEU A 140 9.54 7.99 13.52
CA LEU A 140 10.44 7.80 12.39
C LEU A 140 11.41 6.63 12.63
N MET A 141 11.98 6.53 13.84
CA MET A 141 12.87 5.44 14.23
C MET A 141 12.16 4.08 14.25
N ASP A 142 10.93 4.02 14.74
CA ASP A 142 10.13 2.79 14.76
C ASP A 142 9.83 2.29 13.34
N HIS A 143 9.39 3.19 12.46
CA HIS A 143 9.17 2.89 11.04
C HIS A 143 10.44 2.38 10.36
N TYR A 144 11.57 3.07 10.56
CA TYR A 144 12.85 2.69 9.97
C TYR A 144 13.32 1.30 10.45
N ARG A 145 13.17 1.02 11.75
CA ARG A 145 13.49 -0.30 12.32
C ARG A 145 12.61 -1.39 11.71
N LYS A 146 11.30 -1.17 11.58
CA LYS A 146 10.39 -2.17 10.97
C LYS A 146 10.75 -2.51 9.53
N LEU A 147 11.31 -1.57 8.77
CA LEU A 147 11.75 -1.81 7.39
C LEU A 147 13.04 -2.63 7.32
N LEU A 148 13.99 -2.42 8.24
CA LEU A 148 15.35 -2.98 8.13
C LEU A 148 15.69 -4.11 9.11
N ARG A 149 14.92 -4.26 10.20
CA ARG A 149 15.17 -5.25 11.26
C ARG A 149 14.88 -6.70 10.81
N ASN A 150 14.20 -6.91 9.69
CA ASN A 150 13.98 -8.26 9.15
C ASN A 150 15.22 -8.88 8.47
N ARG A 151 16.41 -8.29 8.62
CA ARG A 151 17.67 -8.72 7.98
C ARG A 151 18.80 -9.11 8.95
N GLU A 152 18.49 -9.23 10.25
CA GLU A 152 19.45 -9.70 11.28
C GLU A 152 19.25 -11.18 11.62
#